data_AF-A0A3D3EV93-F1
#
_entry.id   AF-A0A3D3EV93-F1
#
_cell.length_a   1.000
_cell.length_b   1.000
_cell.length_c   1.000
_cell.angle_alpha   90.00
_cell.angle_beta   90.00
_cell.angle_gamma   90.00
#
_symmetry.space_group_name_H-M   'P 1'
#
loop_
_entity.id
_entity.type
_entity.pdbx_description
1 polymer ?
#
loop_
_entity_poly.entity_id
_entity_poly.type
_entity_poly.pdbx_seq_one_letter_code
_entity_poly.pdbx_strand_id
1 'polypeptide(L)'
;MQRLRTLMHSKALRQFIKYVIVGCIVTGIDMLALHFSYRILVIPIKLSVIIGFMCGNVSSFVFNKYYTFRNFSPAIIRQYIKYFVTSMTGLLWTLLLMTLFYEHLQIFAGISRYNYLLCKMIVAVMVMFWNFIIIRHWTLADYNFSHLPPLSTYGKAPGCHLSVIIPAYNEIDRLPATLNDVFAWLETKDFSYEVLVINDGSSDGMVGGLKQFFKDNKSDLSGVAESVFIWLNSNEKHFDYP
;
A
#
# COMPACT_ATOMS: atom_id res chain seq x y z
N MET A 1 -29.72 14.61 -16.45
CA MET A 1 -28.32 15.04 -16.23
C MET A 1 -27.82 14.94 -14.78
N GLN A 2 -28.65 15.03 -13.73
CA GLN A 2 -28.19 14.91 -12.33
C GLN A 2 -27.64 13.53 -11.93
N ARG A 3 -28.21 12.42 -12.43
CA ARG A 3 -27.73 11.05 -12.14
C ARG A 3 -26.32 10.74 -12.69
N LEU A 4 -25.92 11.39 -13.79
CA LEU A 4 -24.57 11.24 -14.37
C LEU A 4 -23.51 11.94 -13.49
N ARG A 5 -23.85 13.08 -12.89
CA ARG A 5 -22.95 13.81 -11.97
C ARG A 5 -22.72 13.06 -10.65
N THR A 6 -23.73 12.38 -10.11
CA THR A 6 -23.57 11.57 -8.88
C THR A 6 -22.77 10.29 -9.14
N LEU A 7 -22.91 9.64 -10.30
CA LEU A 7 -22.08 8.49 -10.67
C LEU A 7 -20.59 8.86 -10.85
N MET A 8 -20.30 10.02 -11.45
CA MET A 8 -18.95 10.60 -11.56
C MET A 8 -18.28 10.86 -10.21
N HIS A 9 -19.05 10.99 -9.13
CA HIS A 9 -18.52 11.16 -7.79
C HIS A 9 -18.22 9.85 -7.05
N SER A 10 -18.61 8.70 -7.60
CA SER A 10 -18.30 7.41 -6.98
C SER A 10 -16.79 7.15 -7.00
N LYS A 11 -16.23 6.75 -5.84
CA LYS A 11 -14.82 6.35 -5.72
C LYS A 11 -14.43 5.31 -6.77
N ALA A 12 -15.39 4.44 -7.14
CA ALA A 12 -15.22 3.41 -8.15
C ALA A 12 -15.01 3.96 -9.57
N LEU A 13 -15.85 4.90 -10.03
CA LEU A 13 -15.71 5.46 -11.37
C LEU A 13 -14.41 6.24 -11.53
N ARG A 14 -14.00 6.99 -10.50
CA ARG A 14 -12.69 7.68 -10.50
C ARG A 14 -11.52 6.70 -10.64
N GLN A 15 -11.57 5.58 -9.93
CA GLN A 15 -10.53 4.55 -10.00
C GLN A 15 -10.56 3.83 -11.36
N PHE A 16 -11.74 3.61 -11.93
CA PHE A 16 -11.87 3.02 -13.26
C PHE A 16 -11.27 3.92 -14.35
N ILE A 17 -11.55 5.23 -14.34
CA ILE A 17 -10.97 6.17 -15.30
C ILE A 17 -9.44 6.16 -15.22
N LYS A 18 -8.88 6.20 -14.01
CA LYS A 18 -7.43 6.08 -13.81
C LYS A 18 -6.86 4.75 -14.33
N TYR A 19 -7.58 3.65 -14.10
CA TYR A 19 -7.19 2.33 -14.59
C TYR A 19 -7.08 2.29 -16.12
N VAL A 20 -8.06 2.89 -16.83
CA VAL A 20 -8.04 2.98 -18.30
C VAL A 20 -6.85 3.82 -18.78
N ILE A 21 -6.60 4.98 -18.17
CA ILE A 21 -5.46 5.85 -18.50
C ILE A 21 -4.14 5.10 -18.31
N VAL A 22 -4.00 4.39 -17.18
CA VAL A 22 -2.83 3.55 -16.89
C VAL A 22 -2.68 2.46 -17.95
N GLY A 23 -3.77 1.82 -18.40
CA GLY A 23 -3.74 0.83 -19.47
C GLY A 23 -3.16 1.37 -20.78
N CYS A 24 -3.54 2.60 -21.18
CA CYS A 24 -2.98 3.26 -22.36
C CYS A 24 -1.48 3.53 -22.21
N ILE A 25 -1.05 4.04 -21.05
CA ILE A 25 0.37 4.32 -20.76
C ILE A 25 1.18 3.01 -20.80
N VAL A 26 0.69 1.96 -20.16
CA VAL A 26 1.32 0.64 -20.11
C VAL A 26 1.50 0.05 -21.49
N THR A 27 0.50 0.21 -22.37
CA THR A 27 0.61 -0.25 -23.77
C THR A 27 1.74 0.46 -24.50
N GLY A 28 1.93 1.76 -24.25
CA GLY A 28 3.07 2.51 -24.77
C GLY A 28 4.40 1.99 -24.23
N ILE A 29 4.49 1.70 -22.93
CA ILE A 29 5.69 1.12 -22.30
C ILE A 29 6.04 -0.25 -22.89
N ASP A 30 5.04 -1.12 -23.08
CA ASP A 30 5.22 -2.43 -23.72
C ASP A 30 5.77 -2.31 -25.14
N MET A 31 5.16 -1.45 -25.98
CA MET A 31 5.63 -1.20 -27.34
C MET A 31 7.05 -0.61 -27.38
N LEU A 32 7.37 0.31 -26.47
CA LEU A 32 8.70 0.90 -26.36
C LEU A 32 9.75 -0.13 -25.92
N ALA A 33 9.44 -0.94 -24.91
CA ALA A 33 10.33 -2.00 -24.44
C ALA A 33 10.59 -3.03 -25.54
N LEU A 34 9.55 -3.47 -26.26
CA LEU A 34 9.69 -4.35 -27.42
C LEU A 34 10.58 -3.72 -28.49
N HIS A 35 10.32 -2.46 -28.87
CA HIS A 35 11.08 -1.77 -29.90
C HIS A 35 12.55 -1.63 -29.51
N PHE A 36 12.83 -1.22 -28.28
CA PHE A 36 14.17 -1.07 -27.73
C PHE A 36 14.91 -2.41 -27.72
N SER A 37 14.29 -3.48 -27.18
CA SER A 37 14.91 -4.81 -27.13
C SER A 37 15.20 -5.38 -28.52
N TYR A 38 14.28 -5.21 -29.46
CA TYR A 38 14.47 -5.75 -30.81
C TYR A 38 15.47 -4.94 -31.64
N ARG A 39 15.40 -3.60 -31.61
CA ARG A 39 16.17 -2.74 -32.50
C ARG A 39 17.54 -2.36 -31.96
N ILE A 40 17.67 -2.16 -30.65
CA ILE A 40 18.91 -1.66 -30.04
C ILE A 40 19.72 -2.81 -29.45
N LEU A 41 19.06 -3.72 -28.73
CA LEU A 41 19.74 -4.89 -28.13
C LEU A 41 19.85 -6.08 -29.09
N VAL A 42 19.20 -6.00 -30.27
CA VAL A 42 19.22 -7.04 -31.33
C VAL A 42 18.78 -8.41 -30.78
N ILE A 43 17.86 -8.39 -29.80
CA ILE A 43 17.32 -9.61 -29.20
C ILE A 43 16.29 -10.23 -30.16
N PRO A 44 16.23 -11.56 -30.32
CA PRO A 44 15.23 -12.23 -31.14
C PRO A 44 13.80 -11.77 -30.82
N ILE A 45 12.96 -11.59 -31.85
CA ILE A 45 11.62 -11.00 -31.71
C ILE A 45 10.74 -11.70 -30.67
N LYS A 46 10.83 -13.04 -30.58
CA LYS A 46 10.07 -13.84 -29.60
C LYS A 46 10.43 -13.45 -28.17
N LEU A 47 11.71 -13.25 -27.89
CA LEU A 47 12.18 -12.82 -26.57
C LEU A 47 11.86 -11.34 -26.31
N SER A 48 11.98 -10.49 -27.34
CA SER A 48 11.61 -9.06 -27.23
C SER A 48 10.14 -8.85 -26.88
N VAL A 49 9.22 -9.66 -27.41
CA VAL A 49 7.80 -9.65 -27.04
C VAL A 49 7.59 -10.05 -25.58
N ILE A 50 8.32 -11.06 -25.09
CA ILE A 50 8.24 -11.48 -23.68
C ILE A 50 8.74 -10.36 -22.76
N ILE A 51 9.85 -9.72 -23.11
CA ILE A 51 10.41 -8.59 -22.34
C ILE A 51 9.41 -7.43 -22.30
N GLY A 52 8.83 -7.05 -23.45
CA GLY A 52 7.80 -6.01 -23.52
C GLY A 52 6.62 -6.33 -22.60
N PHE A 53 6.08 -7.54 -22.71
CA PHE A 53 4.97 -8.00 -21.89
C PHE A 53 5.29 -7.93 -20.39
N MET A 54 6.48 -8.38 -19.97
CA MET A 54 6.89 -8.35 -18.56
C MET A 54 7.05 -6.91 -18.05
N CYS A 55 7.71 -6.04 -18.82
CA CYS A 55 7.84 -4.62 -18.49
C CYS A 55 6.48 -3.94 -18.37
N GLY A 56 5.59 -4.19 -19.32
CA GLY A 56 4.21 -3.71 -19.30
C GLY A 56 3.45 -4.22 -18.07
N ASN A 57 3.55 -5.53 -17.76
CA ASN A 57 2.85 -6.13 -16.63
C ASN A 57 3.28 -5.54 -15.28
N VAL A 58 4.60 -5.44 -15.05
CA VAL A 58 5.16 -4.84 -13.83
C VAL A 58 4.76 -3.36 -13.72
N SER A 59 4.89 -2.60 -14.80
CA SER A 59 4.51 -1.18 -14.83
C SER A 59 3.01 -1.01 -14.53
N SER A 60 2.19 -1.89 -15.09
CA SER A 60 0.74 -1.93 -14.84
C SER A 60 0.41 -2.17 -13.38
N PHE A 61 1.10 -3.12 -12.74
CA PHE A 61 0.95 -3.37 -11.31
C PHE A 61 1.35 -2.15 -10.47
N VAL A 62 2.52 -1.57 -10.73
CA VAL A 62 3.06 -0.42 -9.97
C VAL A 62 2.12 0.78 -10.07
N PHE A 63 1.69 1.15 -11.28
CA PHE A 63 0.77 2.27 -11.45
C PHE A 63 -0.61 1.98 -10.87
N ASN A 64 -1.13 0.76 -11.02
CA ASN A 64 -2.41 0.43 -10.40
C ASN A 64 -2.34 0.48 -8.87
N LYS A 65 -1.29 -0.06 -8.27
CA LYS A 65 -1.07 -0.03 -6.84
C LYS A 65 -0.98 1.40 -6.30
N TYR A 66 -0.05 2.20 -6.80
CA TYR A 66 0.26 3.51 -6.20
C TYR A 66 -0.61 4.66 -6.73
N TYR A 67 -0.94 4.68 -8.02
CA TYR A 67 -1.68 5.79 -8.64
C TYR A 67 -3.20 5.56 -8.68
N THR A 68 -3.64 4.39 -9.18
CA THR A 68 -5.06 4.06 -9.34
C THR A 68 -5.72 3.85 -7.97
N PHE A 69 -5.21 2.91 -7.18
CA PHE A 69 -5.83 2.49 -5.93
C PHE A 69 -5.23 3.15 -4.69
N ARG A 70 -4.05 3.79 -4.80
CA ARG A 70 -3.34 4.45 -3.68
C ARG A 70 -3.13 3.50 -2.49
N ASN A 71 -2.73 2.27 -2.79
CA ASN A 71 -2.45 1.23 -1.82
C ASN A 71 -0.95 1.23 -1.47
N PHE A 72 -0.63 1.60 -0.23
CA PHE A 72 0.75 1.65 0.30
C PHE A 72 1.07 0.48 1.24
N SER A 73 0.32 -0.63 1.12
CA SER A 73 0.55 -1.84 1.91
C SER A 73 1.95 -2.42 1.67
N PRO A 74 2.67 -2.82 2.73
CA PRO A 74 4.04 -3.37 2.62
C PRO A 74 4.08 -4.75 1.95
N ALA A 75 2.93 -5.41 1.77
CA ALA A 75 2.83 -6.74 1.17
C ALA A 75 2.95 -6.75 -0.37
N ILE A 76 4.03 -6.14 -0.91
CA ILE A 76 4.23 -5.94 -2.35
C ILE A 76 4.29 -7.27 -3.11
N ILE A 77 5.13 -8.21 -2.69
CA ILE A 77 5.34 -9.49 -3.39
C ILE A 77 4.04 -10.29 -3.50
N ARG A 78 3.29 -10.40 -2.40
CA ARG A 78 2.00 -11.11 -2.37
C ARG A 78 0.97 -10.48 -3.30
N GLN A 79 0.88 -9.15 -3.30
CA GLN A 79 -0.04 -8.44 -4.20
C GLN A 79 0.38 -8.57 -5.67
N TYR A 80 1.67 -8.58 -5.97
CA TYR A 80 2.17 -8.80 -7.33
C TYR A 80 1.85 -10.21 -7.82
N ILE A 81 2.04 -11.25 -7.00
CA ILE A 81 1.66 -12.64 -7.35
C ILE A 81 0.17 -12.71 -7.69
N LYS A 82 -0.70 -12.13 -6.85
CA LYS A 82 -2.14 -12.05 -7.14
C LYS A 82 -2.41 -11.33 -8.46
N TYR A 83 -1.72 -10.21 -8.70
CA TYR A 83 -1.87 -9.42 -9.92
C TYR A 83 -1.48 -10.21 -11.17
N PHE A 84 -0.35 -10.91 -11.10
CA PHE A 84 0.13 -11.75 -12.17
C PHE A 84 -0.88 -12.88 -12.49
N VAL A 85 -1.42 -13.54 -11.47
CA VAL A 85 -2.51 -14.53 -11.63
C VAL A 85 -3.76 -13.90 -12.27
N THR A 86 -4.16 -12.71 -11.84
CA THR A 86 -5.27 -11.96 -12.47
C THR A 86 -4.98 -11.65 -13.94
N SER A 87 -3.73 -11.32 -14.29
CA SER A 87 -3.34 -11.07 -15.67
C SER A 87 -3.39 -12.32 -16.54
N MET A 88 -2.91 -13.47 -16.02
CA MET A 88 -2.95 -14.75 -16.73
C MET A 88 -4.38 -15.24 -16.94
N THR A 89 -5.24 -15.09 -15.94
CA THR A 89 -6.67 -15.42 -16.04
C THR A 89 -7.40 -14.49 -17.02
N GLY A 90 -7.02 -13.21 -17.09
CA GLY A 90 -7.51 -12.28 -18.13
C GLY A 90 -7.15 -12.72 -19.55
N LEU A 91 -5.94 -13.28 -19.75
CA LEU A 91 -5.55 -13.87 -21.04
C LEU A 91 -6.43 -15.08 -21.37
N LEU A 92 -6.68 -15.96 -20.40
CA LEU A 92 -7.56 -17.12 -20.59
C LEU A 92 -8.98 -16.71 -20.95
N TRP A 93 -9.54 -15.69 -20.27
CA TRP A 93 -10.84 -15.13 -20.61
C TRP A 93 -10.87 -14.54 -22.02
N THR A 94 -9.79 -13.86 -22.43
CA THR A 94 -9.68 -13.32 -23.78
C THR A 94 -9.71 -14.44 -24.82
N LEU A 95 -8.98 -15.55 -24.60
CA LEU A 95 -9.00 -16.71 -25.50
C LEU A 95 -10.40 -17.35 -25.56
N LEU A 96 -10.99 -17.65 -24.39
CA LEU A 96 -12.30 -18.28 -24.31
C LEU A 96 -13.40 -17.44 -24.99
N LEU A 97 -13.44 -16.14 -24.71
CA LEU A 97 -14.44 -15.25 -25.29
C LEU A 97 -14.20 -15.03 -26.79
N MET A 98 -12.95 -15.00 -27.26
CA MET A 98 -12.66 -14.94 -28.69
C MET A 98 -13.15 -16.21 -29.39
N THR A 99 -12.84 -17.40 -28.87
CA THR A 99 -13.34 -18.67 -29.44
C THR A 99 -14.86 -18.70 -29.43
N LEU A 100 -15.51 -18.32 -28.34
CA LEU A 100 -16.97 -18.30 -28.25
C LEU A 100 -17.60 -17.30 -29.24
N PHE A 101 -17.14 -16.06 -29.27
CA PHE A 101 -17.78 -14.99 -30.06
C PHE A 101 -17.44 -15.07 -31.54
N TYR A 102 -16.20 -15.40 -31.89
CA TYR A 102 -15.74 -15.43 -33.27
C TYR A 102 -15.99 -16.78 -33.94
N GLU A 103 -15.65 -17.90 -33.29
CA GLU A 103 -15.73 -19.23 -33.93
C GLU A 103 -17.12 -19.86 -33.79
N HIS A 104 -17.70 -19.87 -32.59
CA HIS A 104 -18.97 -20.55 -32.33
C HIS A 104 -20.20 -19.69 -32.64
N LEU A 105 -20.23 -18.46 -32.14
CA LEU A 105 -21.38 -17.57 -32.29
C LEU A 105 -21.32 -16.72 -33.58
N GLN A 106 -20.15 -16.66 -34.23
CA GLN A 106 -19.90 -15.90 -35.45
C GLN A 106 -20.46 -14.47 -35.39
N ILE A 107 -20.32 -13.83 -34.23
CA ILE A 107 -20.84 -12.49 -33.99
C ILE A 107 -20.14 -11.55 -34.99
N PHE A 108 -20.95 -10.78 -35.73
CA PHE A 108 -20.55 -9.90 -36.84
C PHE A 108 -20.15 -10.59 -38.16
N ALA A 109 -20.34 -11.90 -38.32
CA ALA A 109 -20.12 -12.54 -39.62
C ALA A 109 -20.92 -11.83 -40.75
N GLY A 110 -20.25 -11.59 -41.88
CA GLY A 110 -20.83 -10.91 -43.04
C GLY A 110 -20.85 -9.38 -43.02
N ILE A 111 -20.52 -8.73 -41.89
CA ILE A 111 -20.55 -7.25 -41.81
C ILE A 111 -19.34 -6.60 -42.46
N SER A 112 -18.14 -7.12 -42.19
CA SER A 112 -16.88 -6.56 -42.71
C SER A 112 -15.82 -7.66 -42.90
N ARG A 113 -14.77 -7.37 -43.68
CA ARG A 113 -13.59 -8.25 -43.74
C ARG A 113 -12.83 -8.31 -42.40
N TYR A 114 -13.08 -7.36 -41.50
CA TYR A 114 -12.36 -7.17 -40.24
C TYR A 114 -13.18 -7.55 -38.99
N ASN A 115 -14.15 -8.46 -39.11
CA ASN A 115 -15.03 -8.87 -38.00
C ASN A 115 -14.26 -9.33 -36.75
N TYR A 116 -13.11 -10.00 -36.93
CA TYR A 116 -12.28 -10.44 -35.81
C TYR A 116 -11.76 -9.27 -34.94
N LEU A 117 -11.51 -8.09 -35.54
CA LEU A 117 -11.11 -6.90 -34.79
C LEU A 117 -12.28 -6.34 -33.97
N LEU A 118 -13.49 -6.34 -34.53
CA LEU A 118 -14.70 -5.91 -33.82
C LEU A 118 -15.00 -6.82 -32.63
N CYS A 119 -14.90 -8.14 -32.81
CA CYS A 119 -14.99 -9.10 -31.71
C CYS A 119 -13.92 -8.84 -30.64
N LYS A 120 -12.67 -8.66 -31.06
CA LYS A 120 -11.56 -8.38 -30.14
C LYS A 120 -11.78 -7.11 -29.32
N MET A 121 -12.36 -6.06 -29.91
CA MET A 121 -12.69 -4.81 -29.20
C MET A 121 -13.74 -5.04 -28.11
N ILE A 122 -14.81 -5.80 -28.40
CA ILE A 122 -15.85 -6.10 -27.40
C ILE A 122 -15.30 -6.99 -26.29
N VAL A 123 -14.56 -8.04 -26.63
CA VAL A 123 -13.91 -8.92 -25.66
C VAL A 123 -12.94 -8.13 -24.77
N ALA A 124 -12.12 -7.25 -25.36
CA ALA A 124 -11.19 -6.41 -24.60
C ALA A 124 -11.91 -5.52 -23.58
N VAL A 125 -13.04 -4.91 -23.95
CA VAL A 125 -13.84 -4.11 -23.01
C VAL A 125 -14.38 -4.97 -21.87
N MET A 126 -14.96 -6.14 -22.17
CA MET A 126 -15.51 -7.05 -21.14
C MET A 126 -14.43 -7.54 -20.18
N VAL A 127 -13.30 -8.01 -20.70
CA VAL A 127 -12.16 -8.49 -19.90
C VAL A 127 -11.56 -7.36 -19.08
N MET A 128 -11.48 -6.14 -19.62
CA MET A 128 -11.01 -4.95 -18.88
C MET A 128 -11.90 -4.64 -17.67
N PHE A 129 -13.23 -4.69 -17.81
CA PHE A 129 -14.15 -4.51 -16.68
C PHE A 129 -13.98 -5.59 -15.62
N TRP A 130 -13.91 -6.86 -16.03
CA TRP A 130 -13.68 -7.97 -15.14
C TRP A 130 -12.34 -7.82 -14.38
N ASN A 131 -11.28 -7.47 -15.10
CA ASN A 131 -9.94 -7.26 -14.54
C ASN A 131 -9.94 -6.13 -13.50
N PHE A 132 -10.58 -5.00 -13.80
CA PHE A 132 -10.73 -3.90 -12.85
C PHE A 132 -11.44 -4.33 -11.55
N ILE A 133 -12.51 -5.12 -11.65
CA ILE A 133 -13.28 -5.60 -10.47
C ILE A 133 -12.41 -6.50 -9.59
N ILE A 134 -11.67 -7.44 -10.19
CA ILE A 134 -10.79 -8.35 -9.46
C ILE A 134 -9.64 -7.60 -8.80
N ILE A 135 -8.98 -6.68 -9.53
CA ILE A 135 -7.90 -5.89 -8.96
C ILE A 135 -8.37 -5.13 -7.72
N ARG A 136 -9.54 -4.49 -7.84
CA ARG A 136 -10.15 -3.69 -6.79
C ARG A 136 -10.52 -4.49 -5.55
N HIS A 137 -11.13 -5.65 -5.70
CA HIS A 137 -11.76 -6.38 -4.59
C HIS A 137 -10.96 -7.58 -4.08
N TRP A 138 -9.95 -8.04 -4.81
CA TRP A 138 -9.18 -9.23 -4.42
C TRP A 138 -7.66 -9.05 -4.47
N THR A 139 -7.15 -8.46 -5.56
CA THR A 139 -5.70 -8.30 -5.75
C THR A 139 -5.11 -7.28 -4.78
N LEU A 140 -5.74 -6.11 -4.71
CA LEU A 140 -5.35 -4.99 -3.86
C LEU A 140 -6.30 -4.79 -2.67
N ALA A 141 -7.18 -5.75 -2.42
CA ALA A 141 -7.89 -5.81 -1.15
C ALA A 141 -6.87 -6.16 -0.06
N ASP A 142 -6.51 -5.13 0.71
CA ASP A 142 -5.72 -5.33 1.91
C ASP A 142 -6.57 -6.05 2.94
N TYR A 143 -5.96 -7.05 3.57
CA TYR A 143 -6.45 -7.50 4.87
C TYR A 143 -6.22 -6.34 5.83
N ASN A 144 -7.29 -5.90 6.52
CA ASN A 144 -7.14 -5.10 7.73
C ASN A 144 -6.05 -5.78 8.58
N PHE A 145 -5.08 -4.99 9.06
CA PHE A 145 -4.24 -5.44 10.15
C PHE A 145 -5.14 -6.13 11.18
N SER A 146 -4.71 -7.28 11.71
CA SER A 146 -5.39 -7.96 12.81
C SER A 146 -5.85 -6.89 13.77
N HIS A 147 -7.16 -6.73 13.96
CA HIS A 147 -7.71 -5.67 14.78
C HIS A 147 -6.94 -5.74 16.10
N LEU A 148 -6.11 -4.72 16.39
CA LEU A 148 -5.37 -4.73 17.64
C LEU A 148 -6.45 -4.81 18.71
N PRO A 149 -6.40 -5.82 19.60
CA PRO A 149 -7.40 -5.92 20.64
C PRO A 149 -7.36 -4.61 21.44
N PRO A 150 -8.52 -4.13 21.92
CA PRO A 150 -8.57 -2.89 22.68
C PRO A 150 -7.56 -2.96 23.84
N LEU A 151 -6.99 -1.82 24.23
CA LEU A 151 -5.97 -1.76 25.29
C LEU A 151 -6.41 -2.44 26.61
N SER A 152 -7.73 -2.52 26.84
CA SER A 152 -8.33 -3.29 27.94
C SER A 152 -7.97 -4.78 27.93
N THR A 153 -7.74 -5.39 26.76
CA THR A 153 -7.28 -6.78 26.64
C THR A 153 -5.86 -6.98 27.20
N TYR A 154 -5.06 -5.93 27.27
CA TYR A 154 -3.73 -5.95 27.89
C TYR A 154 -3.75 -5.45 29.35
N GLY A 155 -4.94 -5.37 29.98
CA GLY A 155 -5.10 -4.90 31.36
C GLY A 155 -5.01 -3.38 31.52
N LYS A 156 -4.94 -2.61 30.43
CA LYS A 156 -4.83 -1.16 30.50
C LYS A 156 -6.21 -0.51 30.51
N ALA A 157 -6.51 0.24 31.57
CA ALA A 157 -7.76 0.97 31.69
C ALA A 157 -7.91 1.98 30.53
N PRO A 158 -9.12 2.22 30.01
CA PRO A 158 -9.40 3.16 28.91
C PRO A 158 -9.18 4.64 29.26
N GLY A 159 -8.43 4.93 30.33
CA GLY A 159 -8.31 6.23 30.96
C GLY A 159 -7.10 7.06 30.53
N CYS A 160 -6.51 6.84 29.35
CA CYS A 160 -5.48 7.74 28.80
C CYS A 160 -6.11 8.64 27.73
N HIS A 161 -6.22 9.94 28.01
CA HIS A 161 -6.84 10.91 27.09
C HIS A 161 -5.87 11.29 25.95
N LEU A 162 -4.56 11.33 26.20
CA LEU A 162 -3.55 11.69 25.20
C LEU A 162 -2.32 10.77 25.24
N SER A 163 -2.03 10.08 24.13
CA SER A 163 -0.76 9.37 23.93
C SER A 163 0.17 10.17 23.02
N VAL A 164 1.36 10.52 23.52
CA VAL A 164 2.42 11.17 22.75
C VAL A 164 3.43 10.09 22.36
N ILE A 165 3.63 9.87 21.06
CA ILE A 165 4.59 8.89 20.55
C ILE A 165 5.79 9.64 19.96
N ILE A 166 6.97 9.42 20.53
CA ILE A 166 8.23 10.05 20.11
C ILE A 166 9.13 8.97 19.50
N PRO A 167 9.18 8.84 18.17
CA PRO A 167 10.20 8.01 17.53
C PRO A 167 11.57 8.67 17.74
N ALA A 168 12.56 7.87 18.11
CA ALA A 168 13.89 8.38 18.40
C ALA A 168 14.98 7.42 17.88
N TYR A 169 15.97 7.99 17.19
CA TYR A 169 17.13 7.30 16.65
C TYR A 169 18.37 8.18 16.79
N ASN A 170 19.32 7.76 17.62
CA ASN A 170 20.54 8.51 17.93
C ASN A 170 20.28 9.97 18.36
N GLU A 171 19.35 10.15 19.30
CA GLU A 171 18.84 11.45 19.77
C GLU A 171 19.32 11.82 21.18
N ILE A 172 20.42 11.23 21.68
CA ILE A 172 20.85 11.39 23.09
C ILE A 172 21.00 12.85 23.53
N ASP A 173 21.49 13.73 22.65
CA ASP A 173 21.73 15.14 22.96
C ASP A 173 20.47 16.02 22.90
N ARG A 174 19.44 15.61 22.16
CA ARG A 174 18.23 16.43 21.89
C ARG A 174 17.00 15.95 22.63
N LEU A 175 16.88 14.65 22.82
CA LEU A 175 15.68 14.06 23.40
C LEU A 175 15.43 14.52 24.86
N PRO A 176 16.44 14.63 25.75
CA PRO A 176 16.19 15.08 27.12
C PRO A 176 15.57 16.48 27.20
N ALA A 177 16.05 17.42 26.38
CA ALA A 177 15.48 18.77 26.32
C ALA A 177 14.04 18.75 25.77
N THR A 178 13.81 17.99 24.70
CA THR A 178 12.47 17.81 24.12
C THR A 178 11.50 17.20 25.14
N LEU A 179 11.94 16.21 25.92
CA LEU A 179 11.11 15.60 26.96
C LEU A 179 10.74 16.59 28.06
N ASN A 180 11.69 17.43 28.50
CA ASN A 180 11.38 18.49 29.46
C ASN A 180 10.31 19.45 28.94
N ASP A 181 10.41 19.91 27.69
CA ASP A 181 9.42 20.81 27.09
C ASP A 181 8.04 20.14 26.97
N VAL A 182 8.02 18.85 26.59
CA VAL A 182 6.79 18.05 26.48
C VAL A 182 6.13 17.89 27.84
N PHE A 183 6.88 17.48 28.87
CA PHE A 183 6.33 17.33 30.22
C PHE A 183 5.87 18.65 30.82
N ALA A 184 6.68 19.71 30.67
CA ALA A 184 6.30 21.05 31.12
C ALA A 184 4.97 21.52 30.52
N TRP A 185 4.70 21.18 29.25
CA TRP A 185 3.40 21.48 28.65
C TRP A 185 2.28 20.55 29.12
N LEU A 186 2.54 19.25 29.22
CA LEU A 186 1.55 18.23 29.61
C LEU A 186 1.08 18.44 31.06
N GLU A 187 1.96 18.84 31.96
CA GLU A 187 1.62 19.17 33.35
C GLU A 187 0.68 20.37 33.49
N THR A 188 0.59 21.23 32.46
CA THR A 188 -0.41 22.32 32.44
C THR A 188 -1.83 21.85 32.12
N LYS A 189 -2.03 20.57 31.82
CA LYS A 189 -3.31 20.04 31.32
C LYS A 189 -4.00 19.17 32.37
N ASP A 190 -5.31 19.35 32.47
CA ASP A 190 -6.18 18.53 33.33
C ASP A 190 -6.74 17.33 32.56
N PHE A 191 -5.84 16.49 32.06
CA PHE A 191 -6.18 15.20 31.48
C PHE A 191 -5.03 14.20 31.65
N SER A 192 -5.36 12.91 31.64
CA SER A 192 -4.36 11.85 31.68
C SER A 192 -3.60 11.72 30.37
N TYR A 193 -2.30 11.51 30.45
CA TYR A 193 -1.44 11.35 29.28
C TYR A 193 -0.45 10.19 29.43
N GLU A 194 0.11 9.76 28.30
CA GLU A 194 1.26 8.86 28.24
C GLU A 194 2.28 9.36 27.21
N VAL A 195 3.56 9.10 27.44
CA VAL A 195 4.65 9.44 26.52
C VAL A 195 5.43 8.18 26.18
N LEU A 196 5.31 7.71 24.95
CA LEU A 196 5.98 6.51 24.44
C LEU A 196 7.20 6.91 23.62
N VAL A 197 8.39 6.63 24.13
CA VAL A 197 9.63 6.83 23.36
C VAL A 197 9.96 5.53 22.64
N ILE A 198 9.88 5.55 21.32
CA ILE A 198 10.13 4.38 20.47
C ILE A 198 11.56 4.45 19.96
N ASN A 199 12.43 3.58 20.50
CA ASN A 199 13.81 3.50 20.06
C ASN A 199 13.93 2.66 18.78
N ASP A 200 14.30 3.29 17.67
CA ASP A 200 14.48 2.64 16.36
C ASP A 200 15.91 2.08 16.18
N GLY A 201 16.45 1.45 17.22
CA GLY A 201 17.78 0.82 17.15
C GLY A 201 18.97 1.77 17.31
N SER A 202 18.85 2.78 18.18
CA SER A 202 19.92 3.72 18.50
C SER A 202 21.20 3.02 18.98
N SER A 203 22.34 3.56 18.56
CA SER A 203 23.70 3.03 18.80
C SER A 203 24.58 3.96 19.65
N ASP A 204 24.10 5.17 19.92
CA ASP A 204 24.77 6.26 20.65
C ASP A 204 24.65 6.16 22.18
N GLY A 205 24.10 5.05 22.70
CA GLY A 205 23.88 4.89 24.14
C GLY A 205 22.70 5.70 24.69
N MET A 206 21.84 6.27 23.83
CA MET A 206 20.64 7.04 24.19
C MET A 206 19.78 6.38 25.28
N VAL A 207 19.61 5.06 25.23
CA VAL A 207 18.85 4.32 26.26
C VAL A 207 19.46 4.47 27.65
N GLY A 208 20.79 4.39 27.75
CA GLY A 208 21.52 4.60 28.99
C GLY A 208 21.46 6.06 29.44
N GLY A 209 21.62 7.00 28.51
CA GLY A 209 21.50 8.44 28.78
C GLY A 209 20.13 8.81 29.33
N LEU A 210 19.05 8.30 28.73
CA LEU A 210 17.68 8.49 29.24
C LEU A 210 17.48 7.88 30.63
N LYS A 211 17.97 6.66 30.88
CA LYS A 211 17.89 6.04 32.21
C LYS A 211 18.56 6.91 33.28
N GLN A 212 19.70 7.51 32.95
CA GLN A 212 20.41 8.40 33.87
C GLN A 212 19.63 9.70 34.08
N PHE A 213 19.18 10.33 32.99
CA PHE A 213 18.35 11.53 33.03
C PHE A 213 17.11 11.38 33.92
N PHE A 214 16.37 10.28 33.79
CA PHE A 214 15.18 10.03 34.62
C PHE A 214 15.53 9.68 36.08
N LYS A 215 16.69 9.06 36.34
CA LYS A 215 17.19 8.84 37.71
C LYS A 215 17.56 10.16 38.40
N ASP A 216 18.17 11.08 37.67
CA ASP A 216 18.64 12.35 38.21
C ASP A 216 17.46 13.32 38.48
N ASN A 217 16.33 13.15 37.77
CA ASN A 217 15.12 13.97 37.91
C ASN A 217 13.98 13.25 38.66
N LYS A 218 14.29 12.29 39.54
CA LYS A 218 13.32 11.39 40.20
C LYS A 218 12.28 12.11 41.08
N SER A 219 12.57 13.31 41.59
CA SER A 219 11.66 14.09 42.44
C SER A 219 10.59 14.85 41.65
N ASP A 220 10.95 15.41 40.49
CA ASP A 220 10.07 16.27 39.70
C ASP A 220 9.10 15.45 38.83
N LEU A 221 9.47 14.20 38.53
CA LEU A 221 8.75 13.32 37.59
C LEU A 221 7.92 12.22 38.29
N SER A 222 7.65 12.35 39.59
CA SER A 222 6.92 11.35 40.38
C SER A 222 5.51 11.03 39.85
N GLY A 223 4.86 11.96 39.14
CA GLY A 223 3.59 11.73 38.42
C GLY A 223 3.74 11.24 36.96
N VAL A 224 4.92 11.41 36.38
CA VAL A 224 5.27 11.02 34.99
C VAL A 224 5.76 9.56 34.91
N ALA A 225 6.21 9.01 36.04
CA ALA A 225 6.83 7.70 36.16
C ALA A 225 5.93 6.51 35.73
N GLU A 226 4.61 6.65 35.79
CA GLU A 226 3.67 5.60 35.32
C GLU A 226 3.44 5.65 33.80
N SER A 227 3.97 6.66 33.10
CA SER A 227 3.50 7.03 31.75
C SER A 227 4.58 7.00 30.67
N VAL A 228 5.86 6.77 31.03
CA VAL A 228 6.97 6.70 30.07
C VAL A 228 7.37 5.26 29.78
N PHE A 229 6.92 4.73 28.65
CA PHE A 229 7.37 3.42 28.19
C PHE A 229 8.41 3.61 27.09
N ILE A 230 9.64 3.16 27.37
CA ILE A 230 10.68 3.03 26.36
C ILE A 230 10.57 1.63 25.77
N TRP A 231 10.01 1.52 24.56
CA TRP A 231 9.88 0.23 23.90
C TRP A 231 11.19 -0.11 23.19
N LEU A 232 11.94 -1.05 23.77
CA LEU A 232 13.21 -1.56 23.26
C LEU A 232 12.95 -2.92 22.60
N ASN A 233 13.09 -2.93 21.28
CA ASN A 233 13.17 -4.11 20.39
C ASN A 233 12.98 -5.50 21.06
N SER A 234 11.83 -6.14 20.78
CA SER A 234 11.31 -7.51 21.04
C SER A 234 11.61 -8.28 22.34
N ASN A 235 12.72 -8.05 23.03
CA ASN A 235 13.21 -8.87 24.14
C ASN A 235 13.20 -8.17 25.51
N GLU A 236 13.02 -6.84 25.56
CA GLU A 236 12.82 -6.09 26.81
C GLU A 236 11.51 -5.31 26.73
N LYS A 237 10.41 -5.98 27.14
CA LYS A 237 9.05 -5.47 26.92
C LYS A 237 8.56 -4.46 27.96
N HIS A 238 9.25 -4.31 29.09
CA HIS A 238 8.83 -3.41 30.15
C HIS A 238 10.06 -2.86 30.87
N PHE A 239 10.11 -1.53 30.98
CA PHE A 239 10.93 -0.88 31.98
C PHE A 239 10.00 -0.52 33.13
N ASP A 240 9.84 -1.44 34.09
CA ASP A 240 9.28 -1.07 35.39
C ASP A 240 10.40 -0.33 36.13
N TYR A 241 10.16 0.95 36.42
CA TYR A 241 11.00 1.67 37.36
C TYR A 241 10.83 1.06 38.76
N PRO A 242 11.90 0.96 39.58
CA PRO A 242 11.76 0.74 41.01
C PRO A 242 11.30 2.01 41.75
#